data_AF-A0A7W8DK60-F1
#
_entry.id   AF-A0A7W8DK60-F1
#
_cell.length_a   1.000
_cell.length_b   1.000
_cell.length_c   1.000
_cell.angle_alpha   90.00
_cell.angle_beta   90.00
_cell.angle_gamma   90.00
#
_symmetry.space_group_name_H-M   'P 1'
#
loop_
_entity.id
_entity.type
_entity.pdbx_description
1 polymer ?
#
loop_
_entity_poly.entity_id
_entity_poly.type
_entity_poly.pdbx_seq_one_letter_code
_entity_poly.pdbx_strand_id
1 'polypeptide(L)'
;MSLHTPFTLIALLLLSSATLRADEPKPDSEFTTTDPKKVKILEDSSREKDTEIDHFRHLCPGLGGYQIIHEGGDLRSWINLIYDGGKTDLMNDTLSACPGQFPAKANNVVQWRGFRKGGSFMPYAVIYRMMSSADDAKQTRLETLVIIKLDGRKSRVVGHVDSKEGNEKAEILADKLCMP
;
A
#
# COMPACT_ATOMS: atom_id res chain seq x y z
N MET A 1 -18.15 69.36 51.67
CA MET A 1 -18.96 68.26 51.09
C MET A 1 -18.13 67.63 49.99
N SER A 2 -17.63 66.42 50.23
CA SER A 2 -16.75 65.68 49.31
C SER A 2 -17.60 64.64 48.58
N LEU A 3 -17.55 64.59 47.25
CA LEU A 3 -18.11 63.49 46.47
C LEU A 3 -17.01 62.93 45.55
N HIS A 4 -16.68 61.67 45.79
CA HIS A 4 -15.68 60.89 45.07
C HIS A 4 -16.21 60.42 43.70
N THR A 5 -15.39 60.62 42.67
CA THR A 5 -15.57 60.07 41.31
C THR A 5 -15.11 58.61 41.28
N PRO A 6 -15.88 57.65 40.71
CA PRO A 6 -15.41 56.28 40.58
C PRO A 6 -14.57 56.10 39.31
N PHE A 7 -13.34 55.64 39.49
CA PHE A 7 -12.47 55.12 38.41
C PHE A 7 -13.00 53.74 37.97
N THR A 8 -13.48 53.62 36.74
CA THR A 8 -13.84 52.33 36.14
C THR A 8 -12.62 51.76 35.42
N LEU A 9 -12.00 50.70 35.98
CA LEU A 9 -10.92 49.96 35.33
C LEU A 9 -11.52 49.03 34.26
N ILE A 10 -11.19 49.26 32.99
CA ILE A 10 -11.47 48.34 31.88
C ILE A 10 -10.32 47.33 31.81
N ALA A 11 -10.57 46.09 32.22
CA ALA A 11 -9.61 44.99 32.07
C ALA A 11 -9.71 44.39 30.65
N LEU A 12 -8.69 44.63 29.84
CA LEU A 12 -8.58 44.09 28.47
C LEU A 12 -8.08 42.63 28.55
N LEU A 13 -8.99 41.67 28.40
CA LEU A 13 -8.66 40.25 28.29
C LEU A 13 -8.02 39.97 26.93
N LEU A 14 -6.68 39.89 26.91
CA LEU A 14 -5.91 39.37 25.78
C LEU A 14 -6.19 37.87 25.64
N LEU A 15 -7.11 37.49 24.73
CA LEU A 15 -7.25 36.11 24.27
C LEU A 15 -6.03 35.73 23.43
N SER A 16 -5.00 35.24 24.10
CA SER A 16 -3.87 34.54 23.47
C SER A 16 -4.43 33.31 22.74
N SER A 17 -4.62 33.43 21.43
CA SER A 17 -5.01 32.33 20.57
C SER A 17 -3.81 31.39 20.46
N ALA A 18 -3.71 30.43 21.39
CA ALA A 18 -2.77 29.32 21.26
C ALA A 18 -3.18 28.50 20.04
N THR A 19 -2.56 28.76 18.89
CA THR A 19 -2.68 27.90 17.72
C THR A 19 -2.04 26.58 18.08
N LEU A 20 -2.86 25.59 18.43
CA LEU A 20 -2.46 24.19 18.43
C LEU A 20 -2.05 23.84 16.99
N ARG A 21 -0.74 23.84 16.75
CA ARG A 21 -0.19 23.31 15.51
C ARG A 21 -0.37 21.80 15.59
N ALA A 22 -1.38 21.27 14.91
CA ALA A 22 -1.51 19.84 14.73
C ALA A 22 -0.25 19.36 14.00
N ASP A 23 0.54 18.50 14.64
CA ASP A 23 1.70 17.88 14.01
C ASP A 23 1.18 17.09 12.80
N GLU A 24 1.76 17.30 11.62
CA GLU A 24 1.34 16.57 10.44
C GLU A 24 1.53 15.07 10.70
N PRO A 25 0.52 14.22 10.41
CA PRO A 25 0.66 12.80 10.64
C PRO A 25 1.89 12.28 9.91
N LYS A 26 2.81 11.63 10.62
CA LYS A 26 3.98 11.02 9.99
C LYS A 26 3.55 9.73 9.28
N PRO A 27 4.05 9.48 8.06
CA PRO A 27 3.83 8.22 7.37
C PRO A 27 4.26 7.01 8.21
N ASP A 28 3.45 5.95 8.21
CA ASP A 28 3.69 4.69 8.93
C ASP A 28 3.38 3.48 8.02
N SER A 29 3.89 2.30 8.40
CA SER A 29 3.71 1.04 7.68
C SER A 29 2.88 0.05 8.49
N GLU A 30 1.88 -0.57 7.85
CA GLU A 30 1.18 -1.75 8.35
C GLU A 30 1.32 -2.92 7.37
N PHE A 31 1.14 -4.15 7.84
CA PHE A 31 1.47 -5.34 7.05
C PHE A 31 0.31 -6.33 7.03
N THR A 32 -0.05 -6.79 5.83
CA THR A 32 -0.92 -7.96 5.62
C THR A 32 -0.16 -9.06 4.88
N THR A 33 -0.87 -10.11 4.43
CA THR A 33 -0.21 -11.29 3.88
C THR A 33 -0.95 -11.94 2.72
N THR A 34 -0.17 -12.52 1.79
CA THR A 34 -0.62 -13.43 0.72
C THR A 34 -0.20 -14.89 0.98
N ASP A 35 0.03 -15.27 2.24
CA ASP A 35 0.34 -16.65 2.63
C ASP A 35 -0.88 -17.55 2.33
N PRO A 36 -0.73 -18.62 1.50
CA PRO A 36 -1.83 -19.50 1.13
C PRO A 36 -2.56 -20.14 2.32
N LYS A 37 -1.94 -20.20 3.52
CA LYS A 37 -2.57 -20.70 4.74
C LYS A 37 -3.49 -19.70 5.44
N LYS A 38 -3.46 -18.43 5.05
CA LYS A 38 -4.16 -17.31 5.70
C LYS A 38 -5.11 -16.57 4.76
N VAL A 39 -5.42 -17.15 3.60
CA VAL A 39 -6.22 -16.53 2.54
C VAL A 39 -7.44 -17.39 2.24
N LYS A 40 -8.48 -16.76 1.69
CA LYS A 40 -9.62 -17.50 1.13
C LYS A 40 -9.27 -17.88 -0.30
N ILE A 41 -9.20 -19.18 -0.58
CA ILE A 41 -8.98 -19.70 -1.92
C ILE A 41 -10.29 -19.55 -2.71
N LEU A 42 -10.24 -18.83 -3.82
CA LEU A 42 -11.37 -18.67 -4.73
C LEU A 42 -11.28 -19.69 -5.86
N GLU A 43 -10.12 -19.78 -6.49
CA GLU A 43 -9.77 -20.72 -7.57
C GLU A 43 -8.34 -21.22 -7.32
N ASP A 44 -8.06 -22.49 -7.63
CA ASP A 44 -6.73 -23.08 -7.49
C ASP A 44 -6.64 -24.39 -8.29
N SER A 45 -5.81 -24.38 -9.34
CA SER A 45 -5.59 -25.50 -10.26
C SER A 45 -5.17 -26.78 -9.54
N SER A 46 -4.50 -26.67 -8.38
CA SER A 46 -4.05 -27.82 -7.58
C SER A 46 -5.19 -28.62 -6.95
N ARG A 47 -6.41 -28.08 -7.00
CA ARG A 47 -7.65 -28.71 -6.52
C ARG A 47 -8.50 -29.27 -7.65
N GLU A 48 -8.07 -29.10 -8.89
CA GLU A 48 -8.76 -29.54 -10.09
C GLU A 48 -8.13 -30.85 -10.60
N LYS A 49 -8.92 -31.69 -11.28
CA LYS A 49 -8.47 -33.03 -11.69
C LYS A 49 -7.72 -33.06 -13.02
N ASP A 50 -8.07 -32.17 -13.94
CA ASP A 50 -7.64 -32.21 -15.34
C ASP A 50 -7.26 -30.81 -15.85
N THR A 51 -6.41 -30.11 -15.11
CA THR A 51 -5.98 -28.74 -15.43
C THR A 51 -4.82 -28.75 -16.43
N GLU A 52 -5.02 -28.17 -17.61
CA GLU A 52 -3.97 -28.06 -18.64
C GLU A 52 -2.89 -27.03 -18.26
N ILE A 53 -3.26 -25.99 -17.49
CA ILE A 53 -2.38 -24.88 -17.11
C ILE A 53 -2.57 -24.54 -15.64
N ASP A 54 -1.47 -24.29 -14.94
CA ASP A 54 -1.49 -23.80 -13.57
C ASP A 54 -2.08 -22.39 -13.50
N HIS A 55 -3.04 -22.21 -12.60
CA HIS A 55 -3.67 -20.94 -12.29
C HIS A 55 -4.17 -20.94 -10.83
N PHE A 56 -4.22 -19.77 -10.22
CA PHE A 56 -4.84 -19.61 -8.90
C PHE A 56 -5.39 -18.20 -8.72
N ARG A 57 -6.33 -18.09 -7.78
CA ARG A 57 -6.92 -16.82 -7.37
C ARG A 57 -7.30 -16.87 -5.90
N HIS A 58 -6.62 -16.07 -5.08
CA HIS A 58 -6.78 -16.05 -3.63
C HIS A 58 -7.22 -14.66 -3.16
N LEU A 59 -8.24 -14.62 -2.30
CA LEU A 59 -8.65 -13.41 -1.59
C LEU A 59 -7.86 -13.28 -0.29
N CYS A 60 -7.04 -12.23 -0.22
CA CYS A 60 -6.12 -11.95 0.86
C CYS A 60 -6.59 -10.77 1.74
N PRO A 61 -6.19 -10.73 3.02
CA PRO A 61 -6.46 -9.59 3.90
C PRO A 61 -5.90 -8.28 3.35
N GLY A 62 -6.69 -7.21 3.46
CA GLY A 62 -6.28 -5.84 3.14
C GLY A 62 -6.61 -4.84 4.25
N LEU A 63 -6.32 -3.56 4.00
CA LEU A 63 -6.52 -2.46 4.97
C LEU A 63 -7.29 -1.30 4.33
N GLY A 64 -7.87 -0.42 5.15
CA GLY A 64 -8.50 0.82 4.68
C GLY A 64 -9.68 0.65 3.73
N GLY A 65 -10.44 -0.44 3.89
CA GLY A 65 -11.56 -0.79 3.00
C GLY A 65 -11.14 -1.56 1.74
N TYR A 66 -9.84 -1.75 1.50
CA TYR A 66 -9.35 -2.58 0.41
C TYR A 66 -9.31 -4.07 0.79
N GLN A 67 -9.49 -4.91 -0.22
CA GLN A 67 -9.08 -6.32 -0.20
C GLN A 67 -8.07 -6.57 -1.32
N ILE A 68 -7.32 -7.66 -1.21
CA ILE A 68 -6.35 -8.06 -2.23
C ILE A 68 -6.81 -9.35 -2.89
N ILE A 69 -6.70 -9.39 -4.22
CA ILE A 69 -6.72 -10.65 -4.97
C ILE A 69 -5.29 -10.94 -5.41
N HIS A 70 -4.66 -11.95 -4.84
CA HIS A 70 -3.41 -12.49 -5.35
C HIS A 70 -3.78 -13.57 -6.36
N GLU A 71 -3.44 -13.35 -7.63
CA GLU A 71 -3.75 -14.28 -8.71
C GLU A 71 -2.54 -14.48 -9.61
N GLY A 72 -2.53 -15.61 -10.31
CA GLY A 72 -1.40 -15.99 -11.13
C GLY A 72 -1.67 -17.23 -11.96
N GLY A 73 -0.71 -17.53 -12.81
CA GLY A 73 -0.67 -18.67 -13.71
C GLY A 73 0.55 -18.58 -14.62
N ASP A 74 0.93 -19.70 -15.22
CA ASP A 74 2.15 -19.80 -16.05
C ASP A 74 3.38 -19.14 -15.39
N LEU A 75 3.65 -19.53 -14.14
CA LEU A 75 4.76 -19.06 -13.29
C LEU A 75 4.79 -17.54 -13.00
N ARG A 76 3.73 -16.80 -13.34
CA ARG A 76 3.59 -15.38 -13.04
C ARG A 76 2.53 -15.15 -12.00
N SER A 77 2.69 -14.12 -11.19
CA SER A 77 1.64 -13.70 -10.28
C SER A 77 1.65 -12.20 -10.06
N TRP A 78 0.52 -11.66 -9.61
CA TRP A 78 0.37 -10.25 -9.27
C TRP A 78 -0.72 -10.10 -8.20
N ILE A 79 -0.88 -8.87 -7.72
CA ILE A 79 -2.00 -8.51 -6.85
C ILE A 79 -2.92 -7.54 -7.58
N ASN A 80 -4.22 -7.72 -7.41
CA ASN A 80 -5.25 -6.76 -7.74
C ASN A 80 -5.89 -6.24 -6.46
N LEU A 81 -6.57 -5.11 -6.58
CA LEU A 81 -7.27 -4.49 -5.45
C LEU A 81 -8.77 -4.61 -5.63
N ILE A 82 -9.49 -4.85 -4.54
CA ILE A 82 -10.94 -4.68 -4.47
C ILE A 82 -11.23 -3.51 -3.55
N TYR A 83 -12.03 -2.55 -4.02
CA TYR A 83 -12.52 -1.42 -3.22
C TYR A 83 -13.97 -1.13 -3.61
N ASP A 84 -14.86 -1.02 -2.61
CA ASP A 84 -16.31 -0.86 -2.81
C ASP A 84 -16.88 -1.84 -3.85
N GLY A 85 -16.48 -3.11 -3.73
CA GLY A 85 -16.90 -4.20 -4.63
C GLY A 85 -16.35 -4.13 -6.06
N GLY A 86 -15.56 -3.11 -6.42
CA GLY A 86 -14.89 -3.02 -7.72
C GLY A 86 -13.49 -3.58 -7.70
N LYS A 87 -13.14 -4.39 -8.71
CA LYS A 87 -11.77 -4.87 -8.94
C LYS A 87 -11.00 -3.85 -9.78
N THR A 88 -9.80 -3.49 -9.34
CA THR A 88 -8.78 -2.81 -10.14
C THR A 88 -7.80 -3.86 -10.66
N ASP A 89 -7.71 -4.00 -11.97
CA ASP A 89 -6.72 -4.88 -12.61
C ASP A 89 -5.36 -4.17 -12.69
N LEU A 90 -4.35 -4.78 -12.10
CA LEU A 90 -2.98 -4.28 -12.03
C LEU A 90 -1.99 -5.20 -12.73
N MET A 91 -2.45 -6.23 -13.45
CA MET A 91 -1.58 -7.25 -14.06
C MET A 91 -0.50 -6.61 -14.93
N ASN A 92 -0.90 -5.94 -16.01
CA ASN A 92 0.05 -5.42 -17.01
C ASN A 92 1.05 -4.45 -16.39
N ASP A 93 0.59 -3.55 -15.52
CA ASP A 93 1.45 -2.56 -14.89
C ASP A 93 2.42 -3.20 -13.90
N THR A 94 1.98 -4.20 -13.13
CA THR A 94 2.82 -4.92 -12.16
C THR A 94 3.90 -5.72 -12.87
N LEU A 95 3.53 -6.47 -13.91
CA LEU A 95 4.49 -7.29 -14.65
C LEU A 95 5.47 -6.40 -15.45
N SER A 96 5.00 -5.28 -16.03
CA SER A 96 5.86 -4.34 -16.77
C SER A 96 6.84 -3.58 -15.87
N ALA A 97 6.50 -3.39 -14.59
CA ALA A 97 7.40 -2.79 -13.60
C ALA A 97 8.57 -3.71 -13.20
N CYS A 98 8.48 -5.01 -13.50
CA CYS A 98 9.47 -6.00 -13.11
C CYS A 98 10.40 -6.33 -14.29
N PRO A 99 11.73 -6.15 -14.17
CA PRO A 99 12.66 -6.57 -15.20
C PRO A 99 12.79 -8.11 -15.24
N GLY A 100 13.09 -8.65 -16.42
CA GLY A 100 13.35 -10.08 -16.61
C GLY A 100 12.10 -10.88 -16.99
N GLN A 101 12.12 -12.18 -16.66
CA GLN A 101 11.13 -13.17 -17.03
C GLN A 101 10.41 -13.73 -15.81
N PHE A 102 9.16 -14.16 -16.02
CA PHE A 102 8.29 -14.81 -15.03
C PHE A 102 8.17 -14.06 -13.68
N PRO A 103 7.79 -12.78 -13.66
CA PRO A 103 7.55 -12.05 -12.42
C PRO A 103 6.45 -12.70 -11.58
N ALA A 104 6.80 -13.05 -10.34
CA ALA A 104 5.89 -13.59 -9.33
C ALA A 104 6.21 -12.98 -7.96
N LYS A 105 5.38 -13.23 -6.94
CA LYS A 105 5.65 -12.72 -5.59
C LYS A 105 7.01 -13.20 -5.05
N ALA A 106 7.78 -12.30 -4.45
CA ALA A 106 9.05 -12.64 -3.81
C ALA A 106 8.85 -13.20 -2.39
N ASN A 107 7.80 -12.77 -1.70
CA ASN A 107 7.43 -13.24 -0.37
C ASN A 107 5.92 -13.10 -0.14
N ASN A 108 5.47 -13.43 1.07
CA ASN A 108 4.06 -13.38 1.44
C ASN A 108 3.63 -12.07 2.12
N VAL A 109 4.44 -11.01 2.10
CA VAL A 109 4.18 -9.75 2.80
C VAL A 109 3.57 -8.74 1.83
N VAL A 110 2.51 -8.07 2.28
CA VAL A 110 2.02 -6.85 1.64
C VAL A 110 2.23 -5.71 2.62
N GLN A 111 3.06 -4.75 2.24
CA GLN A 111 3.29 -3.55 3.03
C GLN A 111 2.33 -2.46 2.58
N TRP A 112 1.67 -1.83 3.54
CA TRP A 112 0.75 -0.71 3.34
C TRP A 112 1.37 0.54 3.91
N ARG A 113 1.45 1.60 3.11
CA ARG A 113 1.87 2.94 3.56
C ARG A 113 0.66 3.80 3.82
N GLY A 114 0.67 4.54 4.91
CA GLY A 114 -0.49 5.29 5.37
C GLY A 114 -0.18 6.22 6.52
N PHE A 115 -1.24 6.72 7.15
CA PHE A 115 -1.16 7.50 8.37
C PHE A 115 -2.11 6.96 9.42
N ARG A 116 -1.79 7.19 10.69
CA ARG A 116 -2.76 7.02 11.77
C ARG A 116 -3.54 8.31 11.98
N LYS A 117 -4.86 8.25 11.82
CA LYS A 117 -5.78 9.36 12.10
C LYS A 117 -6.93 8.85 12.97
N GLY A 118 -7.11 9.45 14.14
CA GLY A 118 -8.19 9.06 15.07
C GLY A 118 -8.15 7.58 15.47
N GLY A 119 -6.95 7.02 15.68
CA GLY A 119 -6.76 5.62 16.04
C GLY A 119 -6.89 4.61 14.90
N SER A 120 -7.29 5.05 13.69
CA SER A 120 -7.41 4.20 12.51
C SER A 120 -6.23 4.41 11.55
N PHE A 121 -5.77 3.32 10.93
CA PHE A 121 -4.78 3.39 9.86
C PHE A 121 -5.46 3.66 8.51
N MET A 122 -5.05 4.73 7.84
CA MET A 122 -5.55 5.15 6.54
C MET A 122 -4.45 4.93 5.48
N PRO A 123 -4.50 3.82 4.73
CA PRO A 123 -3.49 3.54 3.72
C PRO A 123 -3.69 4.40 2.47
N TYR A 124 -2.59 4.85 1.86
CA TYR A 124 -2.56 5.55 0.57
C TYR A 124 -1.67 4.84 -0.47
N ALA A 125 -0.84 3.87 -0.07
CA ALA A 125 -0.08 3.04 -1.00
C ALA A 125 0.10 1.60 -0.52
N VAL A 126 0.41 0.73 -1.48
CA VAL A 126 0.93 -0.62 -1.24
C VAL A 126 2.33 -0.72 -1.83
N ILE A 127 3.23 -1.38 -1.11
CA ILE A 127 4.53 -1.81 -1.59
C ILE A 127 4.52 -3.34 -1.63
N TYR A 128 4.70 -3.90 -2.83
CA TYR A 128 4.64 -5.33 -3.06
C TYR A 128 5.94 -5.84 -3.69
N ARG A 129 6.52 -6.89 -3.10
CA ARG A 129 7.80 -7.44 -3.54
C ARG A 129 7.58 -8.53 -4.58
N MET A 130 8.14 -8.30 -5.74
CA MET A 130 8.14 -9.19 -6.89
C MET A 130 9.54 -9.76 -7.14
N MET A 131 9.60 -10.99 -7.60
CA MET A 131 10.82 -11.70 -7.99
C MET A 131 10.68 -12.13 -9.44
N SER A 132 11.72 -11.86 -10.23
CA SER A 132 11.85 -12.29 -11.62
C SER A 132 13.22 -12.94 -11.83
N SER A 133 13.39 -13.60 -12.97
CA SER A 133 14.68 -14.14 -13.41
C SER A 133 15.24 -13.31 -14.56
N ALA A 134 16.51 -12.92 -14.48
CA ALA A 134 17.21 -12.28 -15.58
C ALA A 134 17.30 -13.22 -16.81
N ASP A 135 17.35 -12.62 -18.00
CA ASP A 135 17.64 -13.34 -19.25
C ASP A 135 19.15 -13.54 -19.41
N ASP A 136 19.73 -14.25 -18.46
CA ASP A 136 21.13 -14.66 -18.48
C ASP A 136 21.25 -16.17 -18.23
N ALA A 137 22.43 -16.74 -18.54
CA ALA A 137 22.67 -18.17 -18.38
C ALA A 137 22.54 -18.66 -16.93
N LYS A 138 22.61 -17.78 -15.94
CA LYS A 138 22.52 -18.10 -14.51
C LYS A 138 21.12 -17.88 -13.94
N GLN A 139 20.20 -17.32 -14.73
CA GLN A 139 18.87 -16.88 -14.30
C GLN A 139 18.95 -16.05 -13.00
N THR A 140 19.81 -15.03 -13.01
CA THR A 140 20.03 -14.18 -11.83
C THR A 140 18.70 -13.66 -11.29
N ARG A 141 18.48 -13.78 -9.97
CA ARG A 141 17.27 -13.29 -9.31
C ARG A 141 17.22 -11.77 -9.27
N LEU A 142 16.12 -11.21 -9.76
CA LEU A 142 15.83 -9.78 -9.79
C LEU A 142 14.62 -9.51 -8.90
N GLU A 143 14.84 -8.89 -7.75
CA GLU A 143 13.75 -8.54 -6.83
C GLU A 143 13.40 -7.05 -6.96
N THR A 144 12.12 -6.75 -7.09
CA THR A 144 11.58 -5.42 -7.34
C THR A 144 10.48 -5.09 -6.34
N LEU A 145 10.51 -3.90 -5.75
CA LEU A 145 9.45 -3.37 -4.91
C LEU A 145 8.53 -2.53 -5.79
N VAL A 146 7.37 -3.06 -6.14
CA VAL A 146 6.33 -2.38 -6.92
C VAL A 146 5.51 -1.49 -5.99
N ILE A 147 5.28 -0.24 -6.40
CA ILE A 147 4.56 0.77 -5.62
C ILE A 147 3.21 1.05 -6.29
N ILE A 148 2.14 0.82 -5.54
CA ILE A 148 0.76 0.98 -6.00
C ILE A 148 0.13 2.13 -5.21
N LYS A 149 -0.34 3.17 -5.91
CA LYS A 149 -1.15 4.24 -5.31
C LYS A 149 -2.57 3.75 -5.09
N LEU A 150 -3.10 4.00 -3.90
CA LEU A 150 -4.49 3.69 -3.54
C LEU A 150 -5.39 4.91 -3.83
N ASP A 151 -6.35 4.74 -4.72
CA ASP A 151 -7.33 5.77 -5.14
C ASP A 151 -8.68 5.12 -5.47
N GLY A 152 -9.13 4.25 -4.56
CA GLY A 152 -10.28 3.39 -4.71
C GLY A 152 -10.18 2.55 -5.99
N ARG A 153 -11.17 2.68 -6.86
CA ARG A 153 -11.21 2.02 -8.17
C ARG A 153 -10.20 2.57 -9.19
N LYS A 154 -9.54 3.70 -8.92
CA LYS A 154 -8.51 4.33 -9.76
C LYS A 154 -7.09 4.05 -9.29
N SER A 155 -6.94 3.14 -8.33
CA SER A 155 -5.64 2.65 -7.87
C SER A 155 -4.80 2.15 -9.06
N ARG A 156 -3.47 2.34 -9.01
CA ARG A 156 -2.56 2.01 -10.12
C ARG A 156 -1.14 1.85 -9.63
N VAL A 157 -0.30 1.14 -10.38
CA VAL A 157 1.15 1.16 -10.18
C VAL A 157 1.67 2.55 -10.55
N VAL A 158 2.52 3.13 -9.71
CA VAL A 158 3.09 4.48 -9.93
C VAL A 158 4.61 4.50 -9.94
N GLY A 159 5.25 3.39 -9.59
CA GLY A 159 6.69 3.27 -9.62
C GLY A 159 7.17 1.92 -9.12
N HIS A 160 8.48 1.72 -9.15
CA HIS A 160 9.14 0.56 -8.60
C HIS A 160 10.57 0.92 -8.17
N VAL A 161 11.17 0.06 -7.34
CA VAL A 161 12.54 0.21 -6.82
C VAL A 161 13.24 -1.16 -6.84
N ASP A 162 14.52 -1.22 -7.20
CA ASP A 162 15.31 -2.45 -7.07
C ASP A 162 15.51 -2.76 -5.57
N SER A 163 15.33 -4.01 -5.16
CA SER A 163 15.43 -4.38 -3.74
C SER A 163 16.79 -4.07 -3.09
N LYS A 164 17.86 -4.00 -3.88
CA LYS A 164 19.21 -3.60 -3.43
C LYS A 164 19.27 -2.17 -2.95
N GLU A 165 18.35 -1.33 -3.40
CA GLU A 165 18.25 0.07 -2.97
C GLU A 165 17.52 0.21 -1.62
N GLY A 166 16.89 -0.87 -1.14
CA GLY A 166 16.33 -0.99 0.21
C GLY A 166 14.87 -0.54 0.35
N ASN A 167 14.26 -0.95 1.48
CA ASN A 167 12.88 -0.62 1.83
C ASN A 167 12.64 0.88 1.94
N GLU A 168 13.56 1.60 2.60
CA GLU A 168 13.43 3.03 2.86
C GLU A 168 13.28 3.82 1.55
N LYS A 169 13.98 3.43 0.48
CA LYS A 169 13.82 4.10 -0.82
C LYS A 169 12.43 3.87 -1.43
N ALA A 170 11.88 2.67 -1.31
CA ALA A 170 10.52 2.38 -1.75
C ALA A 170 9.47 3.12 -0.93
N GLU A 171 9.68 3.25 0.39
CA GLU A 171 8.82 4.03 1.28
C GLU A 171 8.85 5.52 0.92
N ILE A 172 10.04 6.11 0.78
CA ILE A 172 10.19 7.52 0.36
C ILE A 172 9.52 7.76 -1.00
N LEU A 173 9.67 6.84 -1.95
CA LEU A 173 9.04 6.97 -3.27
C LEU A 173 7.51 6.83 -3.18
N ALA A 174 7.01 5.90 -2.38
CA ALA A 174 5.58 5.74 -2.14
C ALA A 174 4.99 7.00 -1.49
N ASP A 175 5.62 7.50 -0.43
CA ASP A 175 5.21 8.71 0.27
C ASP A 175 5.22 9.92 -0.69
N LYS A 176 6.26 10.06 -1.53
CA LYS A 176 6.34 11.15 -2.52
C LYS A 176 5.23 11.11 -3.59
N LEU A 177 4.85 9.94 -4.07
CA LEU A 177 3.93 9.79 -5.21
C LEU A 177 2.46 9.60 -4.81
N CYS A 178 2.23 9.04 -3.62
CA CYS A 178 0.92 8.51 -3.24
C CYS A 178 0.27 9.28 -2.10
N MET A 179 1.07 9.95 -1.26
CA MET A 179 0.55 10.77 -0.17
C MET A 179 -0.45 11.82 -0.70
N PRO A 180 -1.63 11.96 -0.07
CA PRO A 180 -2.70 12.86 -0.52
C PRO A 180 -2.39 14.34 -0.30
#